data_AF-A0A2N2CAV1-F1
#
_entry.id   AF-A0A2N2CAV1-F1
#
_cell.length_a   1.000
_cell.length_b   1.000
_cell.length_c   1.000
_cell.angle_alpha   90.00
_cell.angle_beta   90.00
_cell.angle_gamma   90.00
#
_symmetry.space_group_name_H-M   'P 1'
#
loop_
_entity.id
_entity.type
_entity.pdbx_description
1 polymer ?
#
loop_
_entity_poly.entity_id
_entity_poly.type
_entity_poly.pdbx_seq_one_letter_code
_entity_poly.pdbx_strand_id
1 'polypeptide(L)'
;MKKIIIATLILTVILLLITISPYVERIEVFMIIGSISIISIIYNLFLKTNQKIGQVIISSAFIGFLFSYIFSLFDLVVDHYKVIQGVPDGRFFTLSETLSEFSDDLFIIALLVMIAVTLITFASTTIISKSVGKLHNT
;
A
#
# COMPACT_ATOMS: atom_id res chain seq x y z
N MET A 1 -9.85 9.19 -14.45
CA MET A 1 -9.63 9.02 -13.00
C MET A 1 -9.81 7.59 -12.53
N LYS A 2 -11.01 6.98 -12.62
CA LYS A 2 -11.20 5.54 -12.32
C LYS A 2 -10.20 4.67 -13.10
N LYS A 3 -9.99 4.96 -14.38
CA LYS A 3 -8.98 4.29 -15.23
C LYS A 3 -7.54 4.40 -14.71
N ILE A 4 -7.17 5.53 -14.08
CA ILE A 4 -5.81 5.73 -13.54
C ILE A 4 -5.67 4.94 -12.25
N ILE A 5 -6.64 5.02 -11.33
CA ILE A 5 -6.64 4.23 -10.09
C ILE A 5 -6.60 2.73 -10.42
N ILE A 6 -7.44 2.29 -11.36
CA ILE A 6 -7.45 0.90 -11.84
C ILE A 6 -6.10 0.53 -12.47
N ALA A 7 -5.52 1.40 -13.30
CA ALA A 7 -4.20 1.14 -13.89
C ALA A 7 -3.10 1.05 -12.84
N THR A 8 -3.11 1.92 -11.82
CA THR A 8 -2.16 1.87 -10.70
C THR A 8 -2.32 0.56 -9.96
N LEU A 9 -3.54 0.16 -9.59
CA LEU A 9 -3.80 -1.12 -8.90
C LEU A 9 -3.36 -2.33 -9.73
N ILE A 10 -3.68 -2.35 -11.02
CA ILE A 10 -3.27 -3.43 -11.94
C ILE A 10 -1.74 -3.49 -12.02
N LEU A 11 -1.07 -2.35 -12.16
CA LEU A 11 0.38 -2.28 -12.21
C LEU A 11 1.01 -2.78 -10.90
N THR A 12 0.46 -2.39 -9.74
CA THR A 12 0.92 -2.88 -8.43
C THR A 12 0.83 -4.40 -8.36
N VAL A 13 -0.32 -4.97 -8.76
CA VAL A 13 -0.52 -6.44 -8.76
C VAL A 13 0.46 -7.12 -9.72
N ILE A 14 0.65 -6.61 -10.93
CA ILE A 14 1.62 -7.18 -11.88
C ILE A 14 3.03 -7.16 -11.31
N LEU A 15 3.44 -6.05 -10.67
CA LEU A 15 4.77 -5.92 -10.11
C LEU A 15 4.99 -6.86 -8.92
N LEU A 16 4.00 -7.01 -8.03
CA LEU A 16 4.02 -8.00 -6.94
C LEU A 16 4.11 -9.43 -7.48
N LEU A 17 3.40 -9.74 -8.58
CA LEU A 17 3.48 -11.07 -9.18
C LEU A 17 4.84 -11.41 -9.82
N ILE A 18 5.69 -10.42 -10.10
CA ILE A 18 7.02 -10.61 -10.69
C ILE A 18 8.07 -10.86 -9.61
N THR A 19 7.90 -10.26 -8.43
CA THR A 19 8.69 -10.63 -7.26
C THR A 19 8.28 -12.03 -6.82
N ILE A 20 9.26 -12.89 -6.55
CA ILE A 20 9.04 -14.26 -6.10
C ILE A 20 9.91 -14.40 -4.86
N SER A 21 9.31 -14.24 -3.69
CA SER A 21 10.04 -14.32 -2.43
C SER A 21 9.14 -14.85 -1.32
N PRO A 22 9.56 -15.89 -0.57
CA PRO A 22 8.78 -16.36 0.57
C PRO A 22 8.71 -15.34 1.72
N TYR A 23 9.50 -14.27 1.66
CA TYR A 23 9.50 -13.15 2.59
C TYR A 23 8.95 -11.91 1.91
N VAL A 24 8.19 -11.08 2.62
CA VAL A 24 7.78 -9.78 2.07
C VAL A 24 9.02 -8.93 1.86
N GLU A 25 9.38 -8.68 0.60
CA GLU A 25 10.59 -7.95 0.26
C GLU A 25 10.38 -6.46 0.49
N ARG A 26 11.48 -5.79 0.87
CA ARG A 26 11.49 -4.33 1.03
C ARG A 26 11.00 -3.62 -0.24
N ILE A 27 11.27 -4.19 -1.42
CA ILE A 27 10.82 -3.69 -2.71
C ILE A 27 9.29 -3.72 -2.83
N GLU A 28 8.63 -4.80 -2.42
CA GLU A 28 7.17 -4.93 -2.44
C GLU A 28 6.52 -3.89 -1.53
N VAL A 29 7.08 -3.70 -0.33
CA VAL A 29 6.62 -2.66 0.60
C VAL A 29 6.73 -1.27 -0.04
N PHE A 30 7.85 -0.95 -0.72
CA PHE A 30 7.99 0.33 -1.43
C PHE A 30 6.97 0.48 -2.58
N MET A 31 6.69 -0.59 -3.32
CA MET A 31 5.70 -0.58 -4.41
C MET A 31 4.28 -0.35 -3.88
N ILE A 32 3.92 -0.99 -2.77
CA ILE A 32 2.63 -0.79 -2.09
C ILE A 32 2.52 0.65 -1.57
N ILE A 33 3.53 1.16 -0.86
CA ILE A 33 3.56 2.55 -0.37
C ILE A 33 3.40 3.53 -1.52
N GLY A 34 4.18 3.36 -2.60
CA GLY A 34 4.13 4.25 -3.76
C GLY A 34 2.76 4.25 -4.43
N SER A 35 2.18 3.06 -4.65
CA SER A 35 0.89 2.90 -5.32
C SER A 35 -0.26 3.52 -4.51
N ILE A 36 -0.31 3.25 -3.20
CA ILE A 36 -1.34 3.82 -2.33
C ILE A 36 -1.15 5.33 -2.18
N SER A 37 0.09 5.80 -2.10
CA SER A 37 0.39 7.23 -2.02
C SER A 37 -0.07 7.98 -3.27
N ILE A 38 0.14 7.42 -4.46
CA ILE A 38 -0.35 7.99 -5.74
C ILE A 38 -1.87 8.05 -5.73
N ILE A 39 -2.56 6.98 -5.30
CA ILE A 39 -4.02 6.94 -5.19
C ILE A 39 -4.50 8.02 -4.21
N SER A 40 -3.84 8.17 -3.06
CA SER A 40 -4.16 9.19 -2.06
C SER A 40 -3.98 10.61 -2.62
N ILE A 41 -2.89 10.87 -3.35
CA ILE A 41 -2.62 12.17 -3.98
C ILE A 41 -3.68 12.49 -5.05
N ILE A 42 -4.01 11.55 -5.92
CA ILE A 42 -5.06 11.72 -6.94
C ILE A 42 -6.40 12.00 -6.27
N TYR A 43 -6.72 11.27 -5.20
CA TYR A 43 -7.94 11.46 -4.44
C TYR A 43 -8.02 12.88 -3.84
N ASN A 44 -6.91 13.36 -3.27
CA ASN A 44 -6.80 14.70 -2.70
C ASN A 44 -6.93 15.82 -3.73
N LEU A 45 -6.22 15.71 -4.85
CA LEU A 45 -6.17 16.74 -5.88
C LEU A 45 -7.52 16.96 -6.58
N PHE A 46 -8.29 15.89 -6.79
CA PHE A 46 -9.42 15.95 -7.74
C PHE A 46 -10.80 15.71 -7.14
N LEU A 47 -10.92 14.92 -6.07
CA LEU A 47 -12.24 14.53 -5.55
C LEU A 47 -12.70 15.38 -4.37
N LYS A 48 -11.81 16.09 -3.68
CA LYS A 48 -12.12 16.65 -2.36
C LYS A 48 -11.46 17.99 -2.03
N THR A 49 -11.54 18.97 -2.93
CA THR A 49 -11.24 20.37 -2.60
C THR A 49 -12.09 20.91 -1.44
N ASN A 50 -13.21 20.25 -1.10
CA ASN A 50 -14.17 20.68 -0.07
C ASN A 50 -14.20 19.85 1.22
N GLN A 51 -13.33 18.85 1.40
CA GLN A 51 -13.34 18.06 2.66
C GLN A 51 -12.32 18.54 3.68
N LYS A 52 -12.67 18.36 4.96
CA LYS A 52 -11.78 18.66 6.08
C LYS A 52 -10.53 17.78 5.96
N ILE A 53 -9.35 18.39 6.03
CA ILE A 53 -8.03 17.74 5.92
C ILE A 53 -7.94 16.49 6.82
N GLY A 54 -8.48 16.55 8.04
CA GLY A 54 -8.50 15.40 8.96
C GLY A 54 -9.25 14.17 8.43
N GLN A 55 -10.36 14.36 7.71
CA GLN A 55 -11.10 13.23 7.10
C GLN A 55 -10.27 12.56 6.00
N VAL A 56 -9.55 13.36 5.21
CA VAL A 56 -8.69 12.82 4.15
C VAL A 56 -7.57 12.00 4.76
N ILE A 57 -6.87 12.54 5.76
CA ILE A 57 -5.78 11.84 6.45
C ILE A 57 -6.25 10.50 7.04
N ILE A 58 -7.36 10.50 7.78
CA ILE A 58 -7.91 9.28 8.38
C ILE A 58 -8.28 8.26 7.30
N SER A 59 -8.93 8.70 6.21
CA SER A 59 -9.30 7.80 5.12
C SER A 59 -8.07 7.21 4.42
N SER A 60 -7.03 7.99 4.20
CA SER A 60 -5.78 7.52 3.58
C SER A 60 -5.00 6.58 4.49
N ALA A 61 -5.01 6.80 5.80
CA ALA A 61 -4.44 5.89 6.78
C ALA A 61 -5.14 4.53 6.73
N PHE A 62 -6.48 4.51 6.80
CA PHE A 62 -7.26 3.29 6.77
C PHE A 62 -7.09 2.52 5.45
N ILE A 63 -7.12 3.22 4.31
CA ILE A 63 -6.86 2.63 3.00
C ILE A 63 -5.43 2.10 2.91
N GLY A 64 -4.45 2.84 3.43
CA GLY A 64 -3.05 2.41 3.50
C GLY A 64 -2.88 1.09 4.24
N PHE A 65 -3.45 1.00 5.43
CA PHE A 65 -3.42 -0.22 6.22
C PHE A 65 -4.13 -1.38 5.48
N LEU A 66 -5.38 -1.17 5.07
CA LEU A 66 -6.22 -2.21 4.49
C LEU A 66 -5.64 -2.79 3.19
N PHE A 67 -5.26 -1.91 2.24
CA PHE A 67 -4.72 -2.38 0.97
C PHE A 67 -3.33 -2.96 1.11
N SER A 68 -2.47 -2.43 2.00
CA SER A 68 -1.19 -3.06 2.29
C SER A 68 -1.38 -4.47 2.82
N TYR A 69 -2.29 -4.65 3.78
CA TYR A 69 -2.56 -5.96 4.36
C TYR A 69 -3.09 -6.94 3.30
N ILE A 70 -4.05 -6.51 2.47
CA ILE A 70 -4.60 -7.35 1.39
C ILE A 70 -3.54 -7.72 0.36
N PHE A 71 -2.70 -6.76 -0.06
CA PHE A 71 -1.68 -7.02 -1.07
C PHE A 71 -0.58 -7.94 -0.55
N SER A 72 -0.04 -7.68 0.64
CA SER A 72 0.97 -8.53 1.23
C SER A 72 0.44 -9.94 1.55
N LEU A 73 -0.83 -10.06 1.95
CA LEU A 73 -1.47 -11.37 2.11
C LEU A 73 -1.62 -12.11 0.78
N PHE A 74 -2.07 -11.42 -0.26
CA PHE A 74 -2.22 -12.02 -1.59
C PHE A 74 -0.88 -12.48 -2.15
N ASP A 75 0.16 -11.67 -1.97
CA ASP A 75 1.52 -11.96 -2.39
C ASP A 75 2.05 -13.22 -1.68
N LEU A 76 1.94 -13.27 -0.35
CA LEU A 76 2.34 -14.43 0.45
C LEU A 76 1.61 -15.72 0.02
N VAL A 77 0.31 -15.64 -0.28
CA VAL A 77 -0.46 -16.78 -0.78
C VAL A 77 0.04 -17.21 -2.15
N VAL A 78 0.26 -16.27 -3.06
CA VAL A 78 0.74 -16.57 -4.41
C VAL A 78 2.14 -17.18 -4.37
N ASP A 79 3.02 -16.64 -3.55
CA ASP A 79 4.40 -17.12 -3.43
C ASP A 79 4.49 -18.49 -2.76
N HIS A 80 3.61 -18.77 -1.80
CA HIS A 80 3.43 -20.11 -1.26
C HIS A 80 3.14 -21.16 -2.35
N TYR A 81 2.35 -20.81 -3.37
CA TYR A 81 2.03 -21.74 -4.46
C TYR A 81 3.04 -21.74 -5.61
N LYS A 82 3.76 -20.63 -5.82
CA LYS A 82 4.82 -20.54 -6.85
C LYS A 82 6.12 -21.21 -6.41
N VAL A 83 6.46 -21.13 -5.13
CA VAL A 83 7.71 -21.67 -4.59
C VAL A 83 7.44 -23.05 -3.99
N ILE A 84 7.74 -24.11 -4.75
CA ILE A 84 7.76 -25.49 -4.23
C ILE A 84 9.06 -25.72 -3.42
N GLN A 85 9.37 -24.89 -2.42
CA GLN A 85 10.53 -25.04 -1.52
C GLN A 85 10.14 -24.40 -0.17
N GLY A 86 10.14 -25.12 0.95
CA GLY A 86 11.36 -25.60 1.60
C GLY A 86 11.84 -24.50 2.55
N VAL A 87 11.27 -24.47 3.74
CA VAL A 87 11.74 -23.64 4.88
C VAL A 87 13.20 -24.01 5.15
N PRO A 88 14.04 -23.12 5.74
CA PRO A 88 15.40 -23.46 6.18
C PRO A 88 15.55 -24.83 6.90
N ASP A 89 14.47 -25.34 7.52
CA ASP A 89 14.44 -26.62 8.24
C ASP A 89 14.01 -27.84 7.39
N GLY A 90 13.83 -27.69 6.08
CA GLY A 90 13.55 -28.79 5.15
C GLY A 90 12.12 -29.35 5.18
N ARG A 91 11.20 -28.69 5.90
CA ARG A 91 9.77 -29.06 5.93
C ARG A 91 8.96 -28.12 5.04
N PHE A 92 8.01 -28.68 4.30
CA PHE A 92 6.99 -27.91 3.59
C PHE A 92 5.93 -27.48 4.61
N PHE A 93 5.81 -26.18 4.85
CA PHE A 93 4.66 -25.65 5.58
C PHE A 93 3.39 -25.78 4.75
N THR A 94 2.28 -26.04 5.42
CA THR A 94 0.95 -25.79 4.87
C THR A 94 0.70 -24.30 4.78
N LEU A 95 -0.22 -23.86 3.90
CA LEU A 95 -0.58 -22.45 3.78
C LEU A 95 -0.99 -21.83 5.13
N SER A 96 -1.69 -22.57 5.99
CA SER A 96 -2.06 -22.09 7.32
C SER A 96 -0.86 -21.85 8.24
N GLU A 97 0.16 -22.71 8.17
CA GLU A 97 1.39 -22.53 8.95
C GLU A 97 2.18 -21.33 8.43
N THR A 98 2.30 -21.16 7.10
CA THR A 98 2.91 -19.97 6.49
C THR A 98 2.19 -18.69 6.91
N LEU A 99 0.85 -18.65 6.83
CA LEU A 99 0.07 -17.48 7.24
C LEU A 99 0.23 -17.16 8.73
N SER A 100 0.31 -18.19 9.58
CA SER A 100 0.52 -18.00 11.02
C SER A 100 1.91 -17.42 11.30
N GLU A 101 2.95 -17.97 10.66
CA GLU A 101 4.34 -17.55 10.84
C GLU A 101 4.54 -16.08 10.48
N PHE A 102 3.97 -15.63 9.35
CA PHE A 102 4.17 -14.27 8.84
C PHE A 102 3.07 -13.28 9.26
N SER A 103 2.12 -13.68 10.12
CA SER A 103 0.98 -12.83 10.51
C SER A 103 1.40 -11.52 11.19
N ASP A 104 2.38 -11.59 12.10
CA ASP A 104 2.91 -10.43 12.79
C ASP A 104 3.67 -9.49 11.83
N ASP A 105 4.46 -10.06 10.92
CA ASP A 105 5.19 -9.29 9.91
C ASP A 105 4.24 -8.54 8.97
N LEU A 106 3.18 -9.22 8.48
CA LEU A 106 2.13 -8.61 7.66
C LEU A 106 1.46 -7.44 8.37
N PHE A 107 1.18 -7.59 9.68
CA PHE A 107 0.58 -6.53 10.49
C PHE A 107 1.52 -5.34 10.68
N ILE A 108 2.80 -5.59 10.99
CA ILE A 108 3.83 -4.56 11.15
C ILE A 108 4.02 -3.79 9.83
N ILE A 109 4.08 -4.49 8.70
CA ILE A 109 4.20 -3.88 7.38
C ILE A 109 2.99 -2.98 7.11
N ALA A 110 1.77 -3.46 7.35
CA ALA A 110 0.56 -2.66 7.16
C ALA A 110 0.56 -1.39 8.03
N LEU A 111 1.04 -1.47 9.29
CA LEU A 111 1.23 -0.30 10.15
C LEU A 111 2.26 0.69 9.59
N LEU A 112 3.41 0.21 9.11
CA LEU A 112 4.44 1.06 8.50
C LEU A 112 3.92 1.76 7.24
N VAL A 113 3.20 1.04 6.38
CA VAL A 113 2.58 1.61 5.17
C VAL A 113 1.52 2.64 5.55
N MET A 114 0.69 2.37 6.56
CA MET A 114 -0.28 3.32 7.07
C MET A 114 0.38 4.63 7.50
N ILE A 115 1.47 4.56 8.28
CA ILE A 115 2.21 5.75 8.72
C ILE A 115 2.81 6.50 7.52
N ALA A 116 3.47 5.78 6.60
CA ALA A 116 4.10 6.38 5.43
C ALA A 116 3.07 7.09 4.53
N VAL A 117 1.98 6.42 4.18
CA VAL A 117 0.88 6.97 3.36
C VAL A 117 0.26 8.17 4.07
N THR A 118 0.10 8.12 5.39
CA THR A 118 -0.41 9.23 6.20
C THR A 118 0.49 10.46 6.09
N LEU A 119 1.80 10.30 6.27
CA LEU A 119 2.76 11.40 6.16
C LEU A 119 2.78 12.00 4.75
N ILE A 120 2.78 11.17 3.71
CA ILE A 120 2.76 11.62 2.31
C ILE A 120 1.44 12.33 1.99
N THR A 121 0.32 11.82 2.50
CA THR A 121 -1.00 12.46 2.35
C THR A 121 -1.01 13.81 3.05
N PHE A 122 -0.50 13.91 4.27
CA PHE A 122 -0.42 15.17 5.01
C PHE A 122 0.46 16.21 4.27
N ALA A 123 1.66 15.79 3.84
CA ALA A 123 2.58 16.65 3.11
C ALA A 123 1.96 17.14 1.78
N SER A 124 1.41 16.23 0.98
CA SER A 124 0.76 16.58 -0.28
C SER A 124 -0.44 17.52 -0.09
N THR A 125 -1.31 17.24 0.88
CA THR A 125 -2.47 18.11 1.19
C THR A 125 -2.03 19.52 1.59
N THR A 126 -0.97 19.63 2.40
CA THR A 126 -0.43 20.91 2.86
C THR A 126 0.22 21.70 1.71
N ILE A 127 0.93 21.03 0.81
CA ILE A 127 1.55 21.68 -0.37
C ILE A 127 0.47 22.16 -1.33
N ILE A 128 -0.54 21.33 -1.59
CA ILE A 128 -1.65 21.67 -2.50
C ILE A 128 -2.45 22.86 -1.95
N SER A 129 -2.79 22.85 -0.66
CA SER A 129 -3.56 23.95 -0.06
C SER A 129 -2.81 25.28 -0.09
N LYS A 130 -1.49 25.29 0.18
CA LYS A 130 -0.65 26.49 0.05
C LYS A 130 -0.57 27.01 -1.38
N SER A 131 -0.47 26.12 -2.37
CA SER A 131 -0.39 26.49 -3.79
C SER A 131 -1.70 27.08 -4.31
N VAL A 132 -2.85 26.51 -3.93
CA VAL A 132 -4.18 27.04 -4.29
C VAL A 132 -4.45 28.39 -3.61
N GLY A 133 -4.06 28.55 -2.34
CA GLY A 133 -4.19 29.83 -1.63
C GLY A 133 -3.35 30.96 -2.23
N LYS A 134 -2.21 30.64 -2.88
CA LYS A 134 -1.40 31.62 -3.61
C LYS A 134 -2.05 32.11 -4.91
N LEU A 135 -2.78 31.24 -5.62
CA LEU A 135 -3.44 31.58 -6.89
C LEU A 135 -4.69 32.45 -6.74
N HIS A 136 -5.29 32.49 -5.54
CA HIS A 136 -6.49 33.30 -5.28
C HIS A 136 -6.16 34.73 -4.80
N ASN A 137 -4.90 34.99 -4.44
CA ASN A 137 -4.41 36.29 -3.96
C ASN A 137 -3.58 37.06 -5.01
N THR A 138 -3.60 36.62 -6.27
CA THR A 138 -3.01 37.27 -7.44
C THR A 138 -4.09 37.54 -8.46
#